data_AF-A0A7W2TE82-F1
#
_entry.id   AF-A0A7W2TE82-F1
#
_cell.length_a   1.000
_cell.length_b   1.000
_cell.length_c   1.000
_cell.angle_alpha   90.00
_cell.angle_beta   90.00
_cell.angle_gamma   90.00
#
_symmetry.space_group_name_H-M   'P 1'
#
loop_
_entity.id
_entity.type
_entity.pdbx_description
1 polymer ?
#
loop_
_entity_poly.entity_id
_entity_poly.type
_entity_poly.pdbx_seq_one_letter_code
_entity_poly.pdbx_strand_id
1 'polypeptide(L)'
;MAFIFSTNKLPELESYTLGQRQQILTLAAAKLTAPEKFVLNILKLIMLVPPFIFMAQLDGLLFVVSLFSFLAVYFILLRPVSLIFTRKYLSVAIKQFNKLA
;
A
#
# COMPACT_ATOMS: atom_id res chain seq x y z
N MET A 1 15.09 -7.60 8.40
CA MET A 1 14.33 -7.12 7.22
C MET A 1 14.03 -5.64 7.39
N ALA A 2 14.45 -4.78 6.47
CA ALA A 2 14.15 -3.34 6.53
C ALA A 2 12.70 -3.09 6.11
N PHE A 3 11.90 -2.47 7.00
CA PHE A 3 10.55 -2.02 6.69
C PHE A 3 10.63 -0.83 5.70
N ILE A 4 10.23 -1.07 4.45
CA ILE A 4 10.23 -0.04 3.40
C ILE A 4 8.93 0.75 3.51
N PHE A 5 8.98 1.82 4.31
CA PHE A 5 7.85 2.71 4.58
C PHE A 5 7.56 3.72 3.47
N SER A 6 8.45 3.87 2.49
CA SER A 6 8.33 4.96 1.52
C SER A 6 8.98 4.60 0.19
N THR A 7 8.38 5.09 -0.89
CA THR A 7 8.92 5.07 -2.26
C THR A 7 10.31 5.69 -2.35
N ASN A 8 10.66 6.58 -1.41
CA ASN A 8 11.97 7.20 -1.32
C ASN A 8 13.08 6.28 -0.76
N LYS A 9 12.72 5.10 -0.26
CA LYS A 9 13.69 4.06 0.16
C LYS A 9 13.90 2.98 -0.91
N LEU A 10 13.36 3.20 -2.11
CA LEU A 10 13.57 2.35 -3.27
C LEU A 10 14.63 3.03 -4.16
N PRO A 11 15.92 2.67 -4.02
CA PRO A 11 16.99 3.27 -4.83
C PRO A 11 16.75 3.10 -6.34
N GLU A 12 15.96 2.11 -6.74
CA GLU A 12 15.54 1.85 -8.11
C GLU A 12 14.60 2.91 -8.71
N LEU A 13 13.95 3.71 -7.87
CA LEU A 13 12.99 4.75 -8.26
C LEU A 13 13.51 6.18 -8.02
N GLU A 14 14.69 6.34 -7.42
CA GLU A 14 15.25 7.66 -7.07
C GLU A 14 15.46 8.53 -8.31
N SER A 15 15.84 7.93 -9.44
CA SER A 15 16.09 8.59 -10.73
C SER A 15 14.82 9.12 -11.44
N TYR A 16 13.62 8.74 -10.99
CA TYR A 16 12.35 9.10 -11.64
C TYR A 16 11.62 10.20 -10.88
N THR A 17 10.89 11.07 -11.60
CA THR A 17 10.08 12.14 -11.00
C THR A 17 8.85 11.57 -10.28
N LEU A 18 8.24 12.34 -9.36
CA LEU A 18 7.07 11.88 -8.57
C LEU A 18 5.92 11.31 -9.44
N GLY A 19 5.64 11.93 -10.59
CA GLY A 19 4.63 11.45 -11.54
C GLY A 19 5.01 10.11 -12.17
N GLN A 20 6.26 9.96 -12.61
CA GLN A 20 6.79 8.72 -13.20
C GLN A 20 6.83 7.59 -12.16
N ARG A 21 7.20 7.90 -10.90
CA ARG A 21 7.16 6.93 -9.80
C ARG A 21 5.75 6.36 -9.63
N GLN A 22 4.73 7.21 -9.67
CA GLN A 22 3.33 6.76 -9.55
C GLN A 22 2.91 5.88 -10.74
N GLN A 23 3.32 6.23 -11.96
CA GLN A 23 3.03 5.43 -13.16
C GLN A 23 3.70 4.04 -13.10
N ILE A 24 4.97 3.98 -12.72
CA ILE A 24 5.72 2.72 -12.56
C ILE A 24 5.08 1.85 -11.47
N LEU A 25 4.69 2.44 -10.33
CA LEU A 25 3.97 1.72 -9.27
C LEU A 25 2.62 1.17 -9.76
N THR A 26 1.92 1.91 -10.60
CA THR A 26 0.64 1.46 -11.19
C THR A 26 0.85 0.29 -12.14
N LEU A 27 1.89 0.33 -12.98
CA LEU A 27 2.29 -0.78 -13.86
C LEU A 27 2.71 -2.02 -13.07
N ALA A 28 3.50 -1.85 -12.01
CA ALA A 28 3.92 -2.94 -11.15
C ALA A 28 2.72 -3.55 -10.39
N ALA A 29 1.77 -2.74 -9.93
CA ALA A 29 0.54 -3.23 -9.29
C ALA A 29 -0.37 -3.99 -10.28
N ALA A 30 -0.38 -3.60 -11.56
CA ALA A 30 -1.10 -4.32 -12.61
C ALA A 30 -0.49 -5.70 -12.90
N LYS A 31 0.81 -5.88 -12.65
CA LYS A 31 1.53 -7.16 -12.81
C LYS A 31 1.37 -8.12 -11.63
N LEU A 32 0.76 -7.68 -10.52
CA LEU A 32 0.46 -8.56 -9.39
C LEU A 32 -0.45 -9.70 -9.83
N THR A 33 -0.04 -10.93 -9.52
CA THR A 33 -0.83 -12.12 -9.84
C THR A 33 -2.10 -12.18 -8.99
N ALA A 34 -3.11 -12.95 -9.43
CA ALA A 34 -4.35 -13.15 -8.70
C ALA A 34 -4.14 -13.56 -7.21
N PRO A 35 -3.28 -14.55 -6.87
CA PRO A 35 -3.03 -14.91 -5.46
C PRO A 35 -2.36 -13.78 -4.67
N GLU A 36 -1.49 -12.97 -5.27
CA GLU A 36 -0.84 -11.85 -4.57
C GLU A 36 -1.83 -10.71 -4.28
N LYS A 37 -2.74 -10.41 -5.22
CA LYS A 37 -3.86 -9.49 -4.97
C LYS A 37 -4.78 -10.01 -3.88
N PHE A 38 -5.04 -11.32 -3.85
CA PHE A 38 -5.83 -11.95 -2.81
C PHE A 38 -5.18 -11.79 -1.44
N VAL A 39 -3.89 -12.12 -1.30
CA VAL A 39 -3.14 -11.95 -0.04
C VAL A 39 -3.13 -10.48 0.40
N LEU A 40 -2.93 -9.54 -0.52
CA LEU A 40 -3.00 -8.10 -0.23
C LEU A 40 -4.38 -7.70 0.32
N ASN A 41 -5.46 -8.16 -0.31
CA ASN A 41 -6.81 -7.85 0.17
C ASN A 41 -7.12 -8.52 1.51
N ILE A 42 -6.65 -9.74 1.75
CA ILE A 42 -6.76 -10.41 3.05
C ILE A 42 -6.01 -9.62 4.13
N LEU A 43 -4.80 -9.14 3.85
CA LEU A 43 -4.03 -8.27 4.75
C LEU A 43 -4.78 -6.98 5.09
N LYS A 44 -5.37 -6.32 4.08
CA LYS A 44 -6.23 -5.14 4.31
C LYS A 44 -7.41 -5.49 5.22
N LEU A 45 -8.06 -6.62 4.97
CA LEU A 45 -9.18 -7.08 5.78
C LEU A 45 -8.77 -7.36 7.22
N ILE A 46 -7.69 -8.09 7.44
CA ILE A 46 -7.17 -8.41 8.79
C ILE A 46 -6.76 -7.14 9.52
N MET A 47 -6.28 -6.12 8.82
CA MET A 47 -5.96 -4.82 9.44
C MET A 47 -7.23 -4.03 9.78
N LEU A 48 -8.30 -4.17 8.98
CA LEU A 48 -9.56 -3.44 9.15
C LEU A 48 -10.49 -4.09 10.19
N VAL A 49 -10.65 -5.41 10.16
CA VAL A 49 -11.70 -6.13 10.89
C VAL A 49 -11.56 -6.02 12.42
N PRO A 50 -10.41 -6.30 13.05
CA PRO A 50 -10.29 -6.25 14.51
C PRO A 50 -10.58 -4.86 15.11
N PRO A 51 -10.07 -3.74 14.53
CA PRO A 51 -10.43 -2.40 14.95
C PRO A 51 -11.93 -2.10 14.83
N PHE A 52 -12.58 -2.56 13.75
CA PHE A 52 -14.03 -2.40 13.60
C PHE A 52 -14.82 -3.19 14.65
N ILE A 53 -14.39 -4.42 14.99
CA ILE A 53 -15.00 -5.21 16.08
C ILE A 53 -14.84 -4.50 17.43
N PHE A 54 -13.67 -3.92 17.69
CA PHE A 54 -13.41 -3.16 18.90
C PHE A 54 -14.28 -1.89 18.96
N MET A 55 -14.37 -1.16 17.86
CA MET A 55 -15.22 0.04 17.76
C MET A 55 -16.70 -0.26 17.92
N ALA A 56 -17.17 -1.45 17.51
CA ALA A 56 -18.57 -1.83 17.67
C ALA A 56 -19.02 -1.90 19.14
N GLN A 57 -18.07 -1.93 20.09
CA GLN A 57 -18.34 -1.89 21.53
C GLN A 57 -18.29 -0.47 22.12
N LEU A 58 -17.95 0.54 21.32
CA LEU A 58 -17.84 1.93 21.75
C LEU A 58 -19.12 2.69 21.42
N ASP A 59 -19.60 3.50 22.35
CA ASP A 59 -20.79 4.33 22.19
C ASP A 59 -20.46 5.83 22.01
N GLY A 60 -21.38 6.54 21.32
CA GLY A 60 -21.40 7.99 21.25
C GLY A 60 -20.15 8.63 20.64
N LEU A 61 -19.61 9.66 21.30
CA LEU A 61 -18.47 10.45 20.79
C LEU A 61 -17.18 9.64 20.68
N LEU A 62 -16.97 8.64 21.53
CA LEU A 62 -15.75 7.80 21.52
C LEU A 62 -15.66 7.00 20.22
N PHE A 63 -16.78 6.46 19.73
CA PHE A 63 -16.84 5.78 18.44
C PHE A 63 -16.36 6.68 17.29
N VAL A 64 -16.87 7.91 17.23
CA VAL A 64 -16.54 8.86 16.16
C VAL A 64 -15.05 9.22 16.17
N VAL A 65 -14.49 9.52 17.35
CA VAL A 65 -13.07 9.86 17.49
C VAL A 65 -12.18 8.66 17.12
N SER A 66 -12.53 7.46 17.60
CA SER A 66 -11.82 6.23 17.26
C SER A 66 -11.87 5.94 15.76
N LEU A 67 -13.01 6.13 15.11
CA LEU A 67 -13.19 5.93 13.67
C LEU A 67 -12.25 6.82 12.85
N PHE A 68 -12.22 8.12 13.14
CA PHE A 68 -11.33 9.06 12.43
C PHE A 68 -9.85 8.75 12.67
N SER A 69 -9.48 8.46 13.92
CA SER A 69 -8.10 8.07 14.27
C SER A 69 -7.66 6.81 13.51
N PHE A 70 -8.52 5.79 13.48
CA PHE A 70 -8.23 4.55 12.77
C PHE A 70 -8.15 4.74 11.25
N LEU A 71 -9.04 5.54 10.65
CA LEU A 71 -8.99 5.84 9.22
C LEU A 71 -7.64 6.47 8.83
N ALA A 72 -7.14 7.40 9.65
CA ALA A 72 -5.84 8.03 9.43
C ALA A 72 -4.69 7.01 9.50
N VAL A 73 -4.69 6.15 10.54
CA VAL A 73 -3.70 5.09 10.70
C VAL A 73 -3.77 4.08 9.56
N TYR A 74 -4.97 3.67 9.15
CA TYR A 74 -5.19 2.74 8.04
C TYR A 74 -4.62 3.31 6.74
N PHE A 75 -4.88 4.57 6.42
CA PHE A 75 -4.34 5.20 5.20
C PHE A 75 -2.81 5.25 5.19
N ILE A 76 -2.20 5.51 6.35
CA ILE A 76 -0.75 5.53 6.54
C ILE A 76 -0.16 4.13 6.36
N LEU A 77 -0.81 3.07 6.87
CA LEU A 77 -0.33 1.69 6.78
C LEU A 77 -0.63 1.02 5.42
N LEU A 78 -1.67 1.45 4.71
CA LEU A 78 -2.03 0.86 3.41
C LEU A 78 -0.95 1.07 2.34
N ARG A 79 -0.32 2.25 2.37
CA ARG A 79 0.75 2.63 1.43
C ARG A 79 1.96 1.70 1.50
N PRO A 80 2.62 1.49 2.66
CA PRO A 80 3.78 0.62 2.74
C PRO A 80 3.47 -0.84 2.44
N VAL A 81 2.31 -1.36 2.88
CA VAL A 81 1.89 -2.75 2.57
C VAL A 81 1.78 -2.96 1.07
N SER A 82 1.16 -2.02 0.36
CA SER A 82 1.07 -2.08 -1.11
C SER A 82 2.45 -1.97 -1.76
N LEU A 83 3.33 -1.09 -1.26
CA LEU A 83 4.68 -0.90 -1.80
C LEU A 83 5.57 -2.15 -1.65
N ILE A 84 5.46 -2.90 -0.55
CA ILE A 84 6.22 -4.14 -0.33
C ILE A 84 5.92 -5.18 -1.42
N PHE A 85 4.64 -5.35 -1.77
CA PHE A 85 4.23 -6.27 -2.83
C PHE A 85 4.65 -5.77 -4.21
N THR A 86 4.47 -4.48 -4.45
CA THR A 86 4.82 -3.84 -5.73
C THR A 86 6.33 -3.85 -5.99
N ARG A 87 7.18 -3.84 -4.94
CA ARG A 87 8.65 -3.93 -5.05
C ARG A 87 9.11 -5.14 -5.84
N LYS A 88 8.46 -6.29 -5.67
CA LYS A 88 8.81 -7.55 -6.37
C LYS A 88 8.67 -7.41 -7.90
N TYR A 89 7.75 -6.57 -8.36
CA TYR A 89 7.45 -6.33 -9.77
C TYR A 89 8.04 -5.00 -10.28
N LEU A 90 8.76 -4.27 -9.43
CA LEU A 90 9.23 -2.93 -9.73
C LEU A 90 10.28 -2.92 -10.84
N SER A 91 11.25 -3.82 -10.79
CA SER A 91 12.27 -3.97 -11.83
C SER A 91 11.69 -4.32 -13.21
N VAL A 92 10.62 -5.11 -13.25
CA VAL A 92 9.89 -5.45 -14.48
C VAL A 92 9.11 -4.25 -14.99
N ALA A 93 8.44 -3.51 -14.10
CA ALA A 93 7.68 -2.32 -14.45
C ALA A 93 8.57 -1.17 -14.93
N ILE A 94 9.75 -0.98 -14.34
CA ILE A 94 10.76 0.01 -14.79
C ILE A 94 11.24 -0.32 -16.20
N LYS A 95 11.57 -1.58 -16.48
CA LYS A 95 11.94 -2.02 -17.84
C LYS A 95 10.82 -1.79 -18.84
N GLN A 96 9.57 -2.02 -18.45
CA GLN A 96 8.40 -1.78 -19.31
C GLN A 96 8.17 -0.29 -19.54
N PHE A 97 8.33 0.54 -18.50
CA PHE A 97 8.22 1.99 -18.60
C PHE A 97 9.27 2.58 -19.55
N ASN A 98 10.55 2.18 -19.43
CA ASN A 98 11.62 2.63 -20.32
C ASN A 98 11.56 2.08 -21.75
N LYS A 99 10.71 1.07 -22.00
CA LYS A 99 10.45 0.57 -23.36
C LYS A 99 9.30 1.32 -24.04
N LEU A 100 8.46 2.00 -23.25
CA LEU A 100 7.30 2.78 -23.69
C LEU A 100 7.59 4.29 -23.75
N ALA A 101 8.59 4.77 -23.00
CA ALA A 101 9.11 6.13 -23.02
C ALA A 101 10.22 6.29 -24.07
#